data_AF-A0A0C9VK21-F1
#
_entry.id   AF-A0A0C9VK21-F1
#
_cell.length_a   1.000
_cell.length_b   1.000
_cell.length_c   1.000
_cell.angle_alpha   90.00
_cell.angle_beta   90.00
_cell.angle_gamma   90.00
#
_symmetry.space_group_name_H-M   'P 1'
#
loop_
_entity.id
_entity.type
_entity.pdbx_description
1 polymer ?
#
loop_
_entity_poly.entity_id
_entity_poly.type
_entity_poly.pdbx_seq_one_letter_code
_entity_poly.pdbx_strand_id
1 'polypeptide(L)'
;MIPYSTEYPYHVQIHRDTFSYGEVGSKADSRTVVDLRYFGKQQIPKDNRVPVSFGDEHVRGWQPGISDIYGMLQPTFYVTGSEEDHILTTSMLSPAYFYYGSPTVFCRMMADMTAVANIMGAFLPGSLPQFMEPGLALHITGTTRIGKDKNDSVADEFSVVHGYQNLWVG
;
A
#
# COMPACT_ATOMS: atom_id res chain seq x y z
N MET A 1 -5.85 -0.78 -20.69
CA MET A 1 -6.29 -0.38 -19.33
C MET A 1 -7.06 -1.56 -18.76
N ILE A 2 -6.71 -2.04 -17.56
CA ILE A 2 -7.45 -3.11 -16.89
C ILE A 2 -8.75 -2.52 -16.35
N PRO A 3 -9.94 -3.10 -16.63
CA PRO A 3 -11.21 -2.55 -16.18
C PRO A 3 -11.34 -2.63 -14.66
N TYR A 4 -11.83 -1.56 -14.04
CA TYR A 4 -12.11 -1.50 -12.60
C TYR A 4 -13.46 -2.18 -12.31
N SER A 5 -13.49 -3.04 -11.28
CA SER A 5 -14.72 -3.64 -10.76
C SER A 5 -15.05 -3.06 -9.39
N THR A 6 -16.28 -2.60 -9.20
CA THR A 6 -16.79 -2.20 -7.89
C THR A 6 -17.08 -3.40 -6.99
N GLU A 7 -17.36 -4.56 -7.59
CA GLU A 7 -17.63 -5.81 -6.87
C GLU A 7 -16.33 -6.44 -6.34
N TYR A 8 -15.23 -6.30 -7.09
CA TYR A 8 -13.90 -6.76 -6.70
C TYR A 8 -12.91 -5.57 -6.77
N PRO A 9 -12.94 -4.65 -5.79
CA PRO A 9 -12.20 -3.38 -5.83
C PRO A 9 -10.74 -3.56 -5.41
N TYR A 10 -10.08 -4.59 -5.96
CA TYR A 10 -8.68 -4.89 -5.77
C TYR A 10 -8.05 -5.36 -7.07
N HIS A 11 -6.77 -5.04 -7.26
CA HIS A 11 -6.00 -5.52 -8.38
C HIS A 11 -5.36 -6.87 -8.04
N VAL A 12 -5.45 -7.83 -8.97
CA VAL A 12 -4.92 -9.18 -8.80
C VAL A 12 -3.80 -9.43 -9.78
N GLN A 13 -2.67 -9.93 -9.26
CA GLN A 13 -1.56 -10.46 -10.04
C GLN A 13 -1.41 -11.94 -9.72
N ILE A 14 -1.55 -12.78 -10.74
CA ILE A 14 -1.25 -14.21 -10.70
C ILE A 14 -0.04 -14.40 -11.62
N HIS A 15 1.15 -14.47 -11.03
CA HIS A 15 2.38 -14.37 -11.79
C HIS A 15 3.56 -15.01 -11.06
N ARG A 16 4.77 -14.74 -11.54
CA ARG A 16 5.99 -14.97 -10.78
C ARG A 16 6.76 -13.66 -10.73
N ASP A 17 7.26 -13.33 -9.56
CA ASP A 17 8.05 -12.12 -9.37
C ASP A 17 9.41 -12.43 -8.76
N THR A 18 10.38 -11.60 -9.10
CA THR A 18 11.71 -11.56 -8.50
C THR A 18 11.72 -10.86 -7.14
N PHE A 19 10.67 -10.09 -6.81
CA PHE A 19 10.54 -9.46 -5.49
C PHE A 19 10.21 -10.54 -4.44
N SER A 20 11.26 -11.05 -3.80
CA SER A 20 11.24 -12.24 -2.97
C SER A 20 10.78 -11.94 -1.54
N TYR A 21 9.47 -11.91 -1.34
CA TYR A 21 8.88 -12.06 0.01
C TYR A 21 8.69 -13.53 0.41
N GLY A 22 8.90 -14.44 -0.54
CA GLY A 22 9.02 -15.88 -0.35
C GLY A 22 9.95 -16.42 -1.42
N GLU A 23 11.23 -16.60 -1.12
CA GLU A 23 12.09 -17.35 -2.03
C GLU A 23 11.53 -18.76 -2.20
N VAL A 24 11.42 -19.20 -3.46
CA VAL A 24 11.19 -20.60 -3.77
C VAL A 24 12.45 -21.34 -3.37
N GLY A 25 12.48 -21.82 -2.12
CA GLY A 25 13.62 -22.57 -1.60
C GLY A 25 13.95 -23.74 -2.53
N SER A 26 15.20 -24.22 -2.47
CA SER A 26 15.74 -25.24 -3.40
C SER A 26 14.99 -26.59 -3.43
N LYS A 27 14.01 -26.79 -2.55
CA LYS A 27 13.21 -28.01 -2.42
C LYS A 27 11.96 -28.04 -3.30
N ALA A 28 11.54 -26.91 -3.87
CA ALA A 28 10.37 -26.83 -4.75
C ALA A 28 10.81 -26.54 -6.20
N ASP A 29 10.17 -27.21 -7.17
CA ASP A 29 10.37 -26.93 -8.59
C ASP A 29 9.73 -25.59 -8.94
N SER A 30 10.51 -24.64 -9.47
CA SER A 30 10.04 -23.29 -9.74
C SER A 30 8.92 -23.24 -10.78
N ARG A 31 8.77 -24.27 -11.63
CA ARG A 31 7.70 -24.36 -12.65
C ARG A 31 6.33 -24.64 -12.05
N THR A 32 6.29 -25.14 -10.81
CA THR A 32 5.04 -25.46 -10.11
C THR A 32 4.67 -24.41 -9.06
N VAL A 33 5.40 -23.29 -9.01
CA VAL A 33 5.12 -22.19 -8.09
C VAL A 33 4.51 -21.02 -8.85
N VAL A 34 3.51 -20.41 -8.23
CA VAL A 34 2.85 -19.18 -8.69
C VAL A 34 2.65 -18.27 -7.48
N ASP A 35 2.87 -16.98 -7.69
CA ASP A 35 2.68 -15.93 -6.71
C ASP A 35 1.31 -15.29 -6.94
N LEU A 36 0.58 -15.10 -5.84
CA LEU A 36 -0.69 -14.38 -5.83
C LEU A 36 -0.49 -13.09 -5.05
N ARG A 37 -0.65 -11.94 -5.73
CA ARG A 37 -0.62 -10.63 -5.08
C ARG A 37 -1.90 -9.87 -5.34
N TYR A 38 -2.52 -9.48 -4.24
CA TYR A 38 -3.77 -8.73 -4.25
C TYR A 38 -3.51 -7.35 -3.64
N PHE A 39 -3.88 -6.32 -4.38
CA PHE A 39 -3.67 -4.92 -3.99
C PHE A 39 -5.01 -4.25 -3.81
N GLY A 40 -5.34 -3.94 -2.55
CA GLY A 40 -6.54 -3.20 -2.20
C GLY A 40 -6.37 -1.71 -2.45
N LYS A 41 -7.48 -1.02 -2.77
CA LYS A 41 -7.53 0.44 -2.76
C LYS A 41 -7.73 0.92 -1.31
N GLN A 42 -6.92 1.87 -0.87
CA GLN A 42 -7.12 2.58 0.39
C GLN A 42 -7.91 3.87 0.15
N GLN A 43 -8.75 4.25 1.10
CA GLN A 43 -9.34 5.58 1.14
C GLN A 43 -8.27 6.65 1.34
N ILE A 44 -8.61 7.91 1.06
CA ILE A 44 -7.70 9.05 1.19
C ILE A 44 -8.18 9.98 2.31
N PRO A 45 -8.04 9.59 3.61
CA PRO A 45 -8.31 10.50 4.72
C PRO A 45 -7.40 11.73 4.63
N LYS A 46 -7.96 12.92 4.89
CA LYS A 46 -7.18 14.17 4.97
C LYS A 46 -6.10 14.13 6.07
N ASP A 47 -6.31 13.32 7.09
CA ASP A 47 -5.38 13.18 8.21
C ASP A 47 -4.12 12.39 7.85
N ASN A 48 -4.20 11.54 6.82
CA ASN A 48 -3.04 10.81 6.31
C ASN A 48 -2.08 11.77 5.61
N ARG A 49 -0.86 11.85 6.11
CA ARG A 49 0.12 12.84 5.66
C ARG A 49 1.54 12.32 5.73
N VAL A 50 2.37 12.90 4.88
CA VAL A 50 3.83 12.73 4.88
C VAL A 50 4.47 14.10 5.03
N PRO A 51 4.47 14.68 6.24
CA PRO A 51 5.23 15.88 6.50
C PRO A 51 6.72 15.58 6.33
N VAL A 52 7.44 16.60 5.87
CA VAL A 52 8.89 16.67 6.00
C VAL A 52 9.18 17.49 7.25
N SER A 53 9.95 16.92 8.17
CA SER A 53 10.29 17.60 9.41
C SER A 53 11.31 18.69 9.12
N PHE A 54 10.99 19.93 9.48
CA PHE A 54 11.98 21.00 9.52
C PHE A 54 12.80 20.83 10.80
N GLY A 55 14.08 20.48 10.64
CA GLY A 55 15.04 20.58 11.73
C GLY A 55 15.31 22.03 12.12
N ASP A 56 16.00 22.22 13.23
CA ASP A 56 16.55 23.54 13.56
C ASP A 56 17.54 23.98 12.47
N GLU A 57 17.32 25.17 11.91
CA GLU A 57 18.09 25.76 10.81
C GLU A 57 19.60 25.91 11.10
N HIS A 58 19.99 25.78 12.38
CA HIS A 58 21.37 25.89 12.84
C HIS A 58 22.15 24.57 12.83
N VAL A 59 21.49 23.45 12.53
CA VAL A 59 22.12 22.14 12.46
C VAL A 59 22.88 21.99 11.13
N ARG A 60 24.21 21.89 11.21
CA ARG A 60 25.06 21.52 10.07
C ARG A 60 25.41 20.03 10.12
N GLY A 61 25.03 19.28 9.10
CA GLY A 61 25.35 17.85 8.94
C GLY A 61 24.14 16.93 9.04
N TRP A 62 24.34 15.65 8.71
CA TRP A 62 23.30 14.63 8.80
C TRP A 62 22.88 14.40 10.25
N GLN A 63 21.57 14.48 10.53
CA GLN A 63 20.98 14.11 11.81
C GLN A 63 19.84 13.10 11.65
N PRO A 64 19.88 11.95 12.38
CA PRO A 64 18.79 10.98 12.37
C PRO A 64 17.45 11.63 12.73
N GLY A 65 16.41 11.36 11.94
CA GLY A 65 15.06 11.90 12.19
C GLY A 65 14.84 13.35 11.77
N ILE A 66 15.88 14.03 11.26
CA ILE A 66 15.80 15.43 10.82
C ILE A 66 16.16 15.54 9.34
N SER A 67 17.25 14.92 8.91
CA SER A 67 17.71 14.90 7.52
C SER A 67 17.93 13.48 7.02
N ASP A 68 17.66 13.23 5.75
CA ASP A 68 18.06 12.00 5.08
C ASP A 68 19.57 11.98 4.75
N ILE A 69 20.06 10.85 4.23
CA ILE A 69 21.48 10.65 3.91
C ILE A 69 22.04 11.63 2.85
N TYR A 70 21.18 12.35 2.13
CA TYR A 70 21.55 13.37 1.15
C TYR A 70 21.49 14.79 1.72
N GLY A 71 21.14 14.94 3.01
CA GLY A 71 20.97 16.23 3.67
C GLY A 71 19.63 16.91 3.35
N MET A 72 18.68 16.20 2.73
CA MET A 72 17.31 16.68 2.52
C MET A 72 16.49 16.44 3.79
N LEU A 73 15.34 17.11 3.92
CA LEU A 73 14.47 16.94 5.09
C LEU A 73 13.95 15.49 5.18
N GLN A 74 13.99 14.92 6.38
CA GLN A 74 13.54 13.55 6.62
C GLN A 74 12.01 13.42 6.41
N PRO A 75 11.55 12.53 5.51
CA PRO A 75 10.13 12.20 5.40
C PRO A 75 9.67 11.38 6.60
N THR A 76 8.51 11.73 7.17
CA THR A 76 7.88 10.99 8.28
C THR A 76 6.44 10.64 7.91
N PHE A 77 6.04 9.38 8.04
CA PHE A 77 4.70 8.91 7.66
C PHE A 77 3.73 8.91 8.84
N TYR A 78 2.58 9.55 8.67
CA TYR A 78 1.43 9.46 9.58
C TYR A 78 0.27 8.89 8.76
N VAL A 79 0.14 7.57 8.75
CA VAL A 79 -0.84 6.85 7.92
C VAL A 79 -1.62 5.89 8.79
N THR A 80 -2.94 6.01 8.78
CA THR A 80 -3.87 5.07 9.37
C THR A 80 -4.86 4.57 8.31
N GLY A 81 -5.30 3.32 8.45
CA GLY A 81 -6.39 2.79 7.64
C GLY A 81 -7.73 3.40 8.06
N SER A 82 -8.65 3.59 7.12
CA SER A 82 -10.04 3.91 7.46
C SER A 82 -10.75 2.68 8.03
N GLU A 83 -11.90 2.84 8.67
CA GLU A 83 -12.70 1.70 9.18
C GLU A 83 -13.17 0.77 8.05
N GLU A 84 -13.43 1.31 6.86
CA GLU A 84 -13.81 0.55 5.66
C GLU A 84 -12.64 -0.26 5.08
N ASP A 85 -11.44 0.33 5.13
CA ASP A 85 -10.18 -0.32 4.74
C ASP A 85 -9.65 -1.24 5.83
N HIS A 86 -10.11 -1.10 7.08
CA HIS A 86 -9.46 -1.71 8.21
C HIS A 86 -9.45 -3.22 8.06
N ILE A 87 -8.26 -3.80 7.98
CA ILE A 87 -8.08 -5.15 8.47
C ILE A 87 -8.36 -5.03 9.97
N LEU A 88 -9.21 -5.89 10.53
CA LEU A 88 -9.31 -6.04 11.98
C LEU A 88 -7.95 -6.52 12.49
N THR A 89 -6.98 -5.60 12.63
CA THR A 89 -5.66 -5.80 13.23
C THR A 89 -5.80 -5.78 14.75
N THR A 90 -6.76 -6.54 15.25
CA THR A 90 -6.84 -6.91 16.65
C THR A 90 -7.22 -8.38 16.68
N SER A 91 -6.18 -9.21 16.70
CA SER A 91 -6.19 -10.63 17.02
C SER A 91 -6.64 -11.61 15.91
N MET A 92 -5.65 -12.15 15.19
CA MET A 92 -5.63 -13.60 14.90
C MET A 92 -5.41 -14.46 16.17
N LEU A 93 -5.75 -13.93 17.36
CA LEU A 93 -5.57 -14.55 18.68
C LEU A 93 -6.88 -14.55 19.51
N SER A 94 -8.01 -14.07 18.99
CA SER A 94 -9.30 -14.18 19.68
C SER A 94 -10.38 -14.67 18.72
N PRO A 95 -10.99 -15.84 18.96
CA PRO A 95 -12.12 -16.35 18.17
C PRO A 95 -13.39 -15.48 18.25
N ALA A 96 -13.40 -14.43 19.08
CA ALA A 96 -14.62 -13.72 19.46
C ALA A 96 -14.99 -12.51 18.57
N TYR A 97 -14.13 -12.09 17.63
CA TYR A 97 -14.41 -10.93 16.77
C TYR A 97 -14.96 -11.27 15.37
N PHE A 98 -15.41 -12.51 15.17
CA PHE A 98 -15.94 -12.96 13.89
C PHE A 98 -17.43 -12.64 13.65
N TYR A 99 -18.12 -11.98 14.59
CA TYR A 99 -19.59 -12.09 14.66
C TYR A 99 -20.45 -10.83 14.51
N TYR A 100 -19.92 -9.61 14.35
CA TYR A 100 -20.79 -8.41 14.31
C TYR A 100 -20.45 -7.27 13.34
N GLY A 101 -19.53 -7.45 12.39
CA GLY A 101 -19.24 -6.44 11.36
C GLY A 101 -19.25 -7.03 9.96
N SER A 102 -19.77 -6.28 8.98
CA SER A 102 -19.58 -6.60 7.55
C SER A 102 -18.08 -6.78 7.28
N PRO A 103 -17.65 -7.83 6.54
CA PRO A 103 -16.23 -8.00 6.23
C PRO A 103 -15.72 -6.76 5.48
N THR A 104 -14.63 -6.19 5.98
CA THR A 104 -13.96 -5.05 5.35
C THR A 104 -13.40 -5.44 3.98
N VAL A 105 -13.08 -4.44 3.15
CA VAL A 105 -12.64 -4.69 1.77
C VAL A 105 -11.38 -5.58 1.74
N PHE A 106 -10.45 -5.38 2.67
CA PHE A 106 -9.22 -6.16 2.74
C PHE A 106 -9.44 -7.58 3.29
N CYS A 107 -10.39 -7.79 4.21
CA CYS A 107 -10.79 -9.14 4.62
C CYS A 107 -11.41 -9.92 3.45
N ARG A 108 -12.28 -9.28 2.64
CA ARG A 108 -12.84 -9.89 1.43
C ARG A 108 -11.76 -10.21 0.40
N MET A 109 -10.78 -9.33 0.24
CA MET A 109 -9.62 -9.53 -0.65
C MET A 109 -8.80 -10.76 -0.24
N MET A 110 -8.49 -10.91 1.05
CA MET A 110 -7.76 -12.07 1.57
C MET A 110 -8.56 -13.37 1.38
N ALA A 111 -9.87 -13.34 1.66
CA ALA A 111 -10.74 -14.48 1.42
C ALA A 111 -10.77 -14.89 -0.07
N ASP A 112 -10.84 -13.93 -0.98
CA ASP A 112 -10.82 -14.19 -2.43
C ASP A 112 -9.47 -14.77 -2.90
N MET A 113 -8.35 -14.20 -2.44
CA MET A 113 -7.01 -14.73 -2.72
C MET A 113 -6.88 -16.19 -2.30
N THR A 114 -7.36 -16.52 -1.09
CA THR A 114 -7.30 -17.91 -0.59
C THR A 114 -8.25 -18.84 -1.33
N ALA A 115 -9.45 -18.38 -1.73
CA ALA A 115 -10.37 -19.16 -2.54
C ALA A 115 -9.75 -19.49 -3.92
N VAL A 116 -9.17 -18.50 -4.60
CA VAL A 116 -8.48 -18.69 -5.89
C VAL A 116 -7.28 -19.61 -5.73
N ALA A 117 -6.45 -19.41 -4.70
CA ALA A 117 -5.29 -20.26 -4.44
C ALA A 117 -5.68 -21.73 -4.27
N ASN A 118 -6.74 -22.02 -3.51
CA ASN A 118 -7.22 -23.39 -3.28
C ASN A 118 -7.71 -24.10 -4.54
N ILE A 119 -8.11 -23.37 -5.58
CA ILE A 119 -8.43 -23.94 -6.90
C ILE A 119 -7.15 -24.31 -7.65
N MET A 120 -6.07 -23.54 -7.47
CA MET A 120 -4.80 -23.73 -8.19
C MET A 120 -3.88 -24.77 -7.53
N GLY A 121 -3.89 -24.89 -6.20
CA GLY A 121 -3.04 -25.83 -5.48
C GLY A 121 -2.90 -25.54 -3.98
N ALA A 122 -1.98 -26.24 -3.34
CA ALA A 122 -1.66 -26.03 -1.93
C ALA A 122 -0.70 -24.84 -1.74
N PHE A 123 -0.77 -24.17 -0.59
CA PHE A 123 0.18 -23.12 -0.22
C PHE A 123 1.59 -23.70 -0.03
N LEU A 124 2.58 -22.98 -0.55
CA LEU A 124 3.98 -23.32 -0.33
C LEU A 124 4.35 -23.04 1.14
N PRO A 125 4.94 -24.00 1.88
CA PRO A 125 5.40 -23.75 3.24
C PRO A 125 6.41 -22.59 3.29
N GLY A 126 6.16 -21.61 4.16
CA GLY A 126 6.93 -20.36 4.24
C GLY A 126 6.32 -19.20 3.45
N SER A 127 5.35 -19.46 2.57
CA SER A 127 4.62 -18.46 1.79
C SER A 127 3.11 -18.64 1.95
N LEU A 128 2.67 -18.74 3.21
CA LEU A 128 1.26 -18.78 3.56
C LEU A 128 0.59 -17.42 3.27
N PRO A 129 -0.74 -17.39 3.09
CA PRO A 129 -1.51 -16.16 2.97
C PRO A 129 -1.20 -15.19 4.11
N GLN A 130 -0.76 -13.98 3.77
CA GLN A 130 -0.37 -12.96 4.73
C GLN A 130 -0.59 -11.56 4.16
N PHE A 131 -0.80 -10.59 5.05
CA PHE A 131 -0.67 -9.19 4.68
C PHE A 131 0.79 -8.77 4.79
N MET A 132 1.29 -8.09 3.78
CA MET A 132 2.63 -7.54 3.78
C MET A 132 2.71 -6.28 4.64
N GLU A 133 3.92 -5.91 5.07
CA GLU A 133 4.14 -4.67 5.82
C GLU A 133 3.62 -3.44 5.05
N PRO A 134 2.97 -2.48 5.73
CA PRO A 134 2.49 -1.26 5.09
C PRO A 134 3.60 -0.52 4.34
N GLY A 135 3.32 -0.11 3.11
CA GLY A 135 4.28 0.59 2.24
C GLY A 135 5.13 -0.33 1.37
N LEU A 136 5.18 -1.64 1.66
CA LEU A 136 6.01 -2.59 0.92
C LEU A 136 5.55 -2.81 -0.54
N ALA A 137 4.28 -2.50 -0.84
CA ALA A 137 3.77 -2.49 -2.20
C ALA A 137 4.37 -1.36 -3.07
N LEU A 138 5.02 -0.36 -2.47
CA LEU A 138 5.62 0.81 -3.14
C LEU A 138 4.64 1.62 -4.02
N HIS A 139 3.33 1.45 -3.81
CA HIS A 139 2.28 2.18 -4.52
C HIS A 139 1.79 3.41 -3.73
N ILE A 140 2.72 4.17 -3.15
CA ILE A 140 2.39 5.42 -2.48
C ILE A 140 1.92 6.43 -3.53
N THR A 141 0.76 7.04 -3.31
CA THR A 141 0.16 8.01 -4.23
C THR A 141 -0.42 9.19 -3.45
N GLY A 142 -0.74 10.28 -4.16
CA GLY A 142 -1.50 11.40 -3.60
C GLY A 142 -0.69 12.42 -2.79
N THR A 143 0.62 12.25 -2.63
CA THR A 143 1.51 13.23 -1.97
C THR A 143 1.57 14.57 -2.69
N THR A 144 1.46 14.55 -4.03
CA THR A 144 1.32 15.72 -4.91
C THR A 144 0.08 15.57 -5.80
N ARG A 145 -1.07 15.28 -5.19
CA ARG A 145 -2.28 14.87 -5.94
C ARG A 145 -2.76 15.89 -6.97
N ILE A 146 -3.24 15.35 -8.08
CA ILE A 146 -3.88 16.09 -9.16
C ILE A 146 -5.38 16.23 -8.89
N GLY A 147 -5.94 17.43 -9.13
CA GLY A 147 -7.35 17.73 -8.95
C GLY A 147 -7.73 19.12 -9.46
N LYS A 148 -9.04 19.35 -9.61
CA LYS A 148 -9.57 20.63 -10.11
C LYS A 148 -9.58 21.73 -9.05
N ASP A 149 -9.65 21.36 -7.77
CA ASP A 149 -9.72 22.31 -6.66
C ASP A 149 -8.35 22.45 -5.98
N LYS A 150 -7.78 23.65 -6.01
CA LYS A 150 -6.52 23.98 -5.34
C LYS A 150 -6.55 23.80 -3.82
N ASN A 151 -7.74 23.73 -3.20
CA ASN A 151 -7.87 23.54 -1.75
C ASN A 151 -7.67 22.07 -1.34
N ASP A 152 -7.81 21.14 -2.29
CA ASP A 152 -7.65 19.70 -2.04
C ASP A 152 -6.55 19.06 -2.89
N SER A 153 -5.93 19.79 -3.83
CA SER A 153 -4.93 19.26 -4.76
C SER A 153 -3.74 20.21 -4.96
N VAL A 154 -2.62 19.65 -5.40
CA VAL A 154 -1.37 20.39 -5.64
C VAL A 154 -1.29 20.88 -7.09
N ALA A 155 -1.78 20.08 -8.04
CA ALA A 155 -1.74 20.38 -9.46
C ALA A 155 -3.08 20.12 -10.16
N ASP A 156 -3.29 20.74 -11.31
CA ASP A 156 -4.47 20.55 -12.15
C ASP A 156 -4.43 19.26 -12.98
N GLU A 157 -5.48 18.99 -13.77
CA GLU A 157 -5.57 17.80 -14.63
C GLU A 157 -4.46 17.69 -15.71
N PHE A 158 -3.67 18.75 -15.91
CA PHE A 158 -2.53 18.79 -16.82
C PHE A 158 -1.20 18.69 -16.09
N SER A 159 -1.22 18.27 -14.81
CA SER A 159 -0.05 18.18 -13.93
C SER A 159 0.61 19.54 -13.62
N VAL A 160 -0.02 20.68 -13.95
CA VAL A 160 0.52 22.01 -13.67
C VAL A 160 0.21 22.39 -12.22
N VAL A 161 1.22 22.81 -11.46
CA VAL A 161 1.04 23.24 -10.06
C VAL A 161 0.15 24.50 -10.02
N HIS A 162 -0.87 24.47 -9.16
CA HIS A 162 -1.83 25.58 -9.05
C HIS A 162 -1.10 26.91 -8.78
N GLY A 163 -1.36 27.92 -9.62
CA GLY A 163 -0.75 29.25 -9.51
C GLY A 163 0.60 29.41 -10.23
N TYR A 164 1.11 28.36 -10.88
CA TYR A 164 2.33 28.40 -11.68
C TYR A 164 2.02 28.10 -13.15
N GLN A 165 2.84 28.62 -14.07
CA GLN A 165 2.70 28.37 -15.52
C GLN A 165 3.79 27.43 -16.06
N ASN A 166 4.82 27.17 -15.26
CA ASN A 166 6.06 26.52 -15.67
C ASN A 166 6.58 25.48 -14.66
N LEU A 167 5.69 24.95 -13.82
CA LEU A 167 6.02 23.93 -12.82
C LEU A 167 5.01 22.78 -12.90
N TRP A 168 5.54 21.55 -13.04
CA TRP A 168 4.74 20.33 -13.18
C TRP A 168 5.14 19.26 -12.16
N VAL A 169 4.21 18.38 -11.81
CA VAL A 169 4.43 17.18 -10.98
C VAL A 169 3.99 15.91 -11.73
N GLY A 170 4.67 14.78 -11.49
CA GLY A 170 4.42 13.50 -12.17
C GLY A 170 4.43 12.32 -11.22
#